data_AF-A0A7C1IR88-F1
#
_entry.id   AF-A0A7C1IR88-F1
#
_cell.length_a   1.000
_cell.length_b   1.000
_cell.length_c   1.000
_cell.angle_alpha   90.00
_cell.angle_beta   90.00
_cell.angle_gamma   90.00
#
_symmetry.space_group_name_H-M   'P 1'
#
loop_
_entity.id
_entity.type
_entity.pdbx_description
1 polymer ?
#
loop_
_entity_poly.entity_id
_entity_poly.type
_entity_poly.pdbx_seq_one_letter_code
_entity_poly.pdbx_strand_id
1 'polypeptide(L)'
;MMNAPQNNLSQNNNDPDWRTALLHLLEGWEAQKREAHERYRHERASNVQTAYFFQGVTETYARAIADVRDLLASGDDHAQPMPAEPVTYLPMGIEEVEHLLNSAGVYSRQITLHPDNAITAVFARLQPVPQDERLRRLQEADERIVILDSGKLPDTGEPYIDFGFKDE
;
A
#
# COMPACT_ATOMS: atom_id res chain seq x y z
N MET A 1 24.44 -6.71 -64.16
CA MET A 1 24.60 -7.81 -63.19
C MET A 1 25.68 -7.42 -62.19
N MET A 2 25.30 -6.97 -61.00
CA MET A 2 26.17 -6.87 -59.82
C MET A 2 25.24 -6.99 -58.60
N ASN A 3 25.33 -8.14 -57.92
CA ASN A 3 24.56 -8.46 -56.73
C ASN A 3 25.08 -7.64 -55.54
N ALA A 4 24.19 -6.93 -54.86
CA ALA A 4 24.44 -6.40 -53.53
C ALA A 4 24.18 -7.50 -52.49
N PRO A 5 25.10 -7.82 -51.56
CA PRO A 5 24.80 -8.72 -50.48
C PRO A 5 24.10 -7.95 -49.35
N GLN A 6 22.82 -8.25 -49.23
CA GLN A 6 21.98 -8.39 -48.04
C GLN A 6 22.53 -7.83 -46.72
N ASN A 7 21.91 -6.73 -46.28
CA ASN A 7 21.87 -6.27 -44.91
C ASN A 7 21.22 -7.37 -44.04
N ASN A 8 22.02 -8.06 -43.23
CA ASN A 8 21.51 -8.94 -42.18
C ASN A 8 20.95 -8.08 -41.04
N LEU A 9 19.64 -7.85 -41.09
CA LEU A 9 18.82 -7.52 -39.93
C LEU A 9 18.78 -8.74 -39.00
N SER A 10 19.86 -8.95 -38.24
CA SER A 10 19.88 -9.93 -37.15
C SER A 10 19.44 -9.25 -35.86
N GLN A 11 18.13 -9.32 -35.66
CA GLN A 11 17.46 -9.69 -34.41
C GLN A 11 17.88 -8.97 -33.10
N ASN A 12 16.99 -8.07 -32.68
CA ASN A 12 16.44 -7.95 -31.31
C ASN A 12 17.14 -8.81 -30.24
N ASN A 13 18.02 -8.18 -29.46
CA ASN A 13 18.51 -8.68 -28.17
C ASN A 13 18.34 -7.60 -27.08
N ASN A 14 17.30 -6.79 -27.16
CA ASN A 14 16.88 -5.91 -26.08
C ASN A 14 15.67 -6.54 -25.39
N ASP A 15 15.88 -7.67 -24.72
CA ASP A 15 15.01 -7.95 -23.58
C ASP A 15 15.28 -6.84 -22.57
N PRO A 16 14.27 -6.06 -22.17
CA PRO A 16 14.51 -4.93 -21.29
C PRO A 16 15.06 -5.43 -19.96
N ASP A 17 16.24 -4.95 -19.55
CA ASP A 17 16.91 -5.27 -18.28
C ASP A 17 15.95 -5.23 -17.07
N TRP A 18 14.96 -4.32 -17.13
CA TRP A 18 13.91 -4.21 -16.13
C TRP A 18 12.98 -5.42 -16.01
N ARG A 19 12.68 -6.15 -17.10
CA ARG A 19 11.82 -7.35 -17.06
C ARG A 19 12.51 -8.48 -16.30
N THR A 20 13.79 -8.70 -16.58
CA THR A 20 14.61 -9.68 -15.87
C THR A 20 14.74 -9.31 -14.39
N ALA A 21 14.93 -8.01 -14.09
CA ALA A 21 14.95 -7.53 -12.71
C ALA A 21 13.61 -7.75 -11.97
N LEU A 22 12.47 -7.52 -12.63
CA LEU A 22 11.16 -7.77 -12.05
C LEU A 22 10.88 -9.25 -11.83
N LEU A 23 11.33 -10.13 -12.72
CA LEU A 23 11.22 -11.58 -12.54
C LEU A 23 12.02 -12.05 -11.31
N HIS A 24 13.25 -11.54 -11.13
CA HIS A 24 14.02 -11.83 -9.91
C HIS A 24 13.38 -11.27 -8.64
N LEU A 25 12.78 -10.08 -8.71
CA LEU A 25 12.03 -9.51 -7.59
C LEU A 25 10.82 -10.39 -7.22
N LEU A 26 10.08 -10.85 -8.22
CA LEU A 26 8.96 -11.77 -8.03
C LEU A 26 9.38 -13.07 -7.35
N GLU A 27 10.49 -13.68 -7.76
CA GLU A 27 11.03 -14.88 -7.10
C GLU A 27 11.32 -14.63 -5.61
N GLY A 28 11.93 -13.47 -5.30
CA GLY A 28 12.20 -13.07 -3.92
C GLY A 28 10.93 -12.89 -3.09
N TRP A 29 9.93 -12.19 -3.64
CA TRP A 29 8.64 -11.98 -2.97
C TRP A 29 7.84 -13.27 -2.83
N GLU A 30 7.92 -14.19 -3.78
CA GLU A 30 7.29 -15.51 -3.68
C GLU A 30 7.90 -16.34 -2.55
N ALA A 31 9.23 -16.29 -2.39
CA ALA A 31 9.91 -16.93 -1.28
C ALA A 31 9.48 -16.33 0.08
N GLN A 32 9.45 -15.00 0.17
CA GLN A 32 9.02 -14.29 1.39
C GLN A 32 7.55 -14.56 1.74
N LYS A 33 6.66 -14.58 0.74
CA LYS A 33 5.26 -14.98 0.93
C LYS A 33 5.14 -16.40 1.47
N ARG A 34 5.92 -17.34 0.91
CA ARG A 34 5.90 -18.75 1.31
C ARG A 34 6.38 -18.90 2.74
N GLU A 35 7.47 -18.24 3.09
CA GLU A 35 8.01 -18.22 4.46
C GLU A 35 7.00 -17.62 5.45
N ALA A 36 6.39 -16.47 5.13
CA ALA A 36 5.35 -15.88 5.95
C ALA A 36 4.15 -16.82 6.13
N HIS A 37 3.72 -17.51 5.06
CA HIS A 37 2.63 -18.47 5.13
C HIS A 37 2.97 -19.70 5.99
N GLU A 38 4.20 -20.19 5.92
CA GLU A 38 4.69 -21.28 6.77
C GLU A 38 4.74 -20.86 8.24
N ARG A 39 5.23 -19.66 8.54
CA ARG A 39 5.24 -19.08 9.88
C ARG A 39 3.81 -18.87 10.40
N TYR A 40 2.89 -18.39 9.58
CA TYR A 40 1.46 -18.33 9.93
C TYR A 40 0.94 -19.70 10.36
N ARG A 41 1.20 -20.75 9.57
CA ARG A 41 0.73 -22.11 9.89
C ARG A 41 1.32 -22.64 11.19
N HIS A 42 2.60 -22.35 11.44
CA HIS A 42 3.29 -22.78 12.66
C HIS A 42 2.76 -22.05 13.91
N GLU A 43 2.54 -20.74 13.80
CA GLU A 43 2.14 -19.89 14.92
C GLU A 43 0.63 -19.94 15.20
N ARG A 44 -0.20 -20.38 14.25
CA ARG A 44 -1.67 -20.36 14.35
C ARG A 44 -2.23 -21.04 15.60
N ALA A 45 -1.56 -22.08 16.11
CA ALA A 45 -1.99 -22.81 17.30
C ALA A 45 -1.39 -22.28 18.61
N SER A 46 -0.28 -21.53 18.53
CA SER A 46 0.53 -21.15 19.69
C SER A 46 0.43 -19.67 20.01
N ASN A 47 0.47 -18.81 18.98
CA ASN A 47 0.38 -17.36 19.11
C ASN A 47 -0.48 -16.78 17.99
N VAL A 48 -1.75 -16.59 18.30
CA VAL A 48 -2.78 -16.11 17.36
C VAL A 48 -2.44 -14.72 16.81
N GLN A 49 -1.85 -13.83 17.61
CA GLN A 49 -1.50 -12.48 17.18
C GLN A 49 -0.33 -12.49 16.17
N THR A 50 0.71 -13.27 16.46
CA THR A 50 1.82 -13.50 15.54
C THR A 50 1.36 -14.18 14.25
N ALA A 51 0.40 -15.11 14.34
CA ALA A 51 -0.21 -15.71 13.17
C ALA A 51 -0.92 -14.66 12.31
N TYR A 52 -1.78 -13.80 12.87
CA TYR A 52 -2.45 -12.75 12.09
C TYR A 52 -1.47 -11.77 11.44
N PHE A 53 -0.37 -11.43 12.10
CA PHE A 53 0.70 -10.65 11.48
C PHE A 53 1.25 -11.34 10.22
N PHE A 54 1.64 -12.61 10.32
CA PHE A 54 2.16 -13.35 9.17
C PHE A 54 1.12 -13.60 8.07
N GLN A 55 -0.16 -13.69 8.45
CA GLN A 55 -1.26 -13.71 7.49
C GLN A 55 -1.32 -12.40 6.69
N GLY A 56 -1.28 -11.24 7.36
CA GLY A 56 -1.27 -9.94 6.69
C GLY A 56 -0.06 -9.79 5.76
N VAL A 57 1.14 -10.19 6.22
CA VAL A 57 2.34 -10.21 5.37
C VAL A 57 2.16 -11.10 4.13
N THR A 58 1.52 -12.26 4.28
CA THR A 58 1.22 -13.18 3.16
C THR A 58 0.29 -12.52 2.14
N GLU A 59 -0.76 -11.84 2.61
CA GLU A 59 -1.74 -11.14 1.78
C GLU A 59 -1.09 -9.96 1.03
N THR A 60 -0.24 -9.18 1.69
CA THR A 60 0.51 -8.07 1.06
C THR A 60 1.42 -8.57 -0.07
N TYR A 61 2.23 -9.61 0.18
CA TYR A 61 3.05 -10.17 -0.90
C TYR A 61 2.21 -10.80 -2.01
N ALA A 62 1.07 -11.44 -1.69
CA ALA A 62 0.20 -12.01 -2.71
C ALA A 62 -0.35 -10.93 -3.67
N ARG A 63 -0.76 -9.78 -3.13
CA ARG A 63 -1.23 -8.64 -3.92
C ARG A 63 -0.11 -8.05 -4.77
N ALA A 64 1.03 -7.74 -4.17
CA ALA A 64 2.17 -7.17 -4.89
C ALA A 64 2.69 -8.08 -6.02
N ILE A 65 2.71 -9.41 -5.81
CA ILE A 65 3.06 -10.39 -6.85
C ILE A 65 2.03 -10.38 -7.99
N ALA A 66 0.74 -10.27 -7.69
CA ALA A 66 -0.30 -10.21 -8.72
C ALA A 66 -0.13 -8.94 -9.57
N ASP A 67 0.06 -7.78 -8.95
CA ASP A 67 0.23 -6.50 -9.64
C ASP A 67 1.44 -6.52 -10.59
N VAL A 68 2.57 -7.08 -10.16
CA VAL A 68 3.77 -7.18 -11.01
C VAL A 68 3.61 -8.22 -12.13
N ARG A 69 2.89 -9.33 -11.88
CA ARG A 69 2.59 -10.31 -12.93
C ARG A 69 1.66 -9.73 -13.99
N ASP A 70 0.67 -8.94 -13.59
CA ASP A 70 -0.21 -8.23 -14.52
C ASP A 70 0.58 -7.22 -15.35
N LEU A 71 1.52 -6.49 -14.73
CA LEU A 71 2.43 -5.59 -15.43
C LEU A 71 3.30 -6.31 -16.47
N LEU A 72 3.80 -7.51 -16.15
CA LEU A 72 4.61 -8.31 -17.07
C LEU A 72 3.78 -8.94 -18.19
N ALA A 73 2.52 -9.29 -17.93
CA ALA A 73 1.63 -9.94 -18.89
C ALA A 73 1.10 -8.96 -19.95
N SER A 74 0.85 -7.71 -19.56
CA SER A 74 0.18 -6.71 -20.41
C SER A 74 1.13 -5.92 -21.31
N GLY A 75 2.15 -6.60 -21.83
CA GLY A 75 3.21 -6.06 -22.70
C GLY A 75 2.84 -4.77 -23.42
N ASP A 76 3.40 -3.67 -22.94
CA ASP A 76 3.42 -2.32 -23.52
C ASP A 76 2.08 -1.58 -23.70
N ASP A 77 0.94 -2.05 -23.14
CA ASP A 77 -0.35 -1.34 -23.25
C ASP A 77 -1.07 -1.13 -21.90
N HIS A 78 -0.28 -1.02 -20.83
CA HIS A 78 -0.73 -0.41 -19.59
C HIS A 78 -0.10 0.97 -19.47
N ALA A 79 -0.94 2.00 -19.58
CA ALA A 79 -0.76 3.20 -18.79
C ALA A 79 -0.32 2.73 -17.40
N GLN A 80 0.96 2.95 -17.08
CA GLN A 80 1.49 2.68 -15.76
C GLN A 80 0.47 3.26 -14.75
N PRO A 81 0.14 2.58 -13.64
CA PRO A 81 -0.01 3.37 -12.44
C PRO A 81 1.35 4.05 -12.32
N MET A 82 1.43 5.31 -12.78
CA MET A 82 2.63 6.12 -12.61
C MET A 82 3.12 5.83 -11.20
N PRO A 83 4.43 5.55 -10.99
CA PRO A 83 4.94 5.54 -9.61
C PRO A 83 4.39 6.82 -9.01
N ALA A 84 3.49 6.68 -8.02
CA ALA A 84 2.82 7.83 -7.46
C ALA A 84 3.97 8.77 -7.10
N GLU A 85 4.02 9.93 -7.76
CA GLU A 85 5.02 10.94 -7.44
C GLU A 85 5.05 11.01 -5.91
N PRO A 86 6.24 10.96 -5.26
CA PRO A 86 6.31 10.86 -3.81
C PRO A 86 5.34 11.88 -3.22
N VAL A 87 4.19 11.37 -2.74
CA VAL A 87 3.04 12.24 -2.47
C VAL A 87 3.47 13.03 -1.26
N THR A 88 3.84 14.28 -1.51
CA THR A 88 4.35 15.14 -0.46
C THR A 88 3.11 15.69 0.23
N TYR A 89 2.81 15.15 1.40
CA TYR A 89 1.68 15.64 2.17
C TYR A 89 2.03 16.98 2.82
N LEU A 90 1.04 17.86 2.91
CA LEU A 90 1.15 19.11 3.63
C LEU A 90 1.43 18.83 5.12
N PRO A 91 2.43 19.52 5.72
CA PRO A 91 2.67 19.41 7.14
C PRO A 91 1.50 20.01 7.92
N MET A 92 0.88 19.22 8.79
CA MET A 92 -0.22 19.66 9.66
C MET A 92 0.18 19.52 11.12
N GLY A 93 -0.22 20.49 11.95
CA GLY A 93 -0.02 20.42 13.39
C GLY A 93 -0.97 19.43 14.05
N ILE A 94 -0.55 18.76 15.13
CA ILE A 94 -1.41 17.82 15.88
C ILE A 94 -2.72 18.48 16.30
N GLU A 95 -2.67 19.71 16.83
CA GLU A 95 -3.86 20.46 17.27
C GLU A 95 -4.85 20.73 16.13
N GLU A 96 -4.33 20.99 14.92
CA GLU A 96 -5.14 21.24 13.73
C GLU A 96 -5.84 19.97 13.25
N VAL A 97 -5.11 18.85 13.25
CA VAL A 97 -5.66 17.52 12.96
C VAL A 97 -6.73 17.14 14.00
N GLU A 98 -6.48 17.37 15.28
CA GLU A 98 -7.48 17.13 16.34
C GLU A 98 -8.73 17.97 16.13
N HIS A 99 -8.58 19.27 15.84
CA HIS A 99 -9.70 20.16 15.60
C HIS A 99 -10.52 19.70 14.38
N LEU A 100 -9.85 19.32 13.29
CA LEU A 100 -10.50 18.76 12.11
C LEU A 100 -11.29 17.49 12.46
N LEU A 101 -10.65 16.50 13.07
CA LEU A 101 -11.28 15.24 13.48
C LEU A 101 -12.52 15.47 14.37
N ASN A 102 -12.41 16.38 15.33
CA ASN A 102 -13.52 16.77 16.20
C ASN A 102 -14.66 17.45 15.42
N SER A 103 -14.35 18.34 14.48
CA SER A 103 -15.34 19.00 13.62
C SER A 103 -16.09 18.01 12.71
N ALA A 104 -15.38 16.98 12.25
CA ALA A 104 -15.93 15.85 11.51
C ALA A 104 -16.74 14.87 12.40
N GLY A 105 -16.79 15.10 13.72
CA GLY A 105 -17.46 14.24 14.68
C GLY A 105 -16.80 12.87 14.82
N VAL A 106 -15.51 12.77 14.54
CA VAL A 106 -14.69 11.56 14.64
C VAL A 106 -13.61 11.78 15.69
N TYR A 107 -13.72 11.17 16.86
CA TYR A 107 -12.83 11.46 17.98
C TYR A 107 -11.69 10.46 18.03
N SER A 108 -10.46 10.86 17.74
CA SER A 108 -9.29 9.99 17.91
C SER A 108 -8.91 9.85 19.39
N ARG A 109 -8.45 8.67 19.77
CA ARG A 109 -7.79 8.42 21.07
C ARG A 109 -6.33 8.85 21.02
N GLN A 110 -5.69 8.64 19.87
CA GLN A 110 -4.29 8.93 19.64
C GLN A 110 -4.10 9.37 18.18
N ILE A 111 -3.23 10.35 17.98
CA ILE A 111 -2.75 10.78 16.68
C ILE A 111 -1.24 10.65 16.66
N THR A 112 -0.70 10.11 15.58
CA THR A 112 0.74 10.03 15.33
C THR A 112 1.03 10.72 14.01
N LEU A 113 1.97 11.67 14.02
CA LEU A 113 2.51 12.29 12.81
C LEU A 113 3.77 11.54 12.37
N HIS A 114 3.86 11.24 11.09
CA HIS A 114 5.01 10.59 10.48
C HIS A 114 5.96 11.61 9.82
N PRO A 115 7.25 11.26 9.60
CA PRO A 115 8.23 12.18 9.00
C PRO A 115 7.90 12.64 7.57
N ASP A 116 7.05 11.90 6.86
CA ASP A 116 6.54 12.21 5.52
C ASP A 116 5.23 13.02 5.55
N ASN A 117 4.83 13.51 6.73
CA ASN A 117 3.56 14.20 7.01
C ASN A 117 2.30 13.32 6.83
N ALA A 118 2.45 12.00 6.71
CA ALA A 118 1.31 11.11 6.90
C ALA A 118 0.86 11.13 8.37
N ILE A 119 -0.41 10.81 8.59
CA ILE A 119 -1.06 10.90 9.89
C ILE A 119 -1.77 9.58 10.17
N THR A 120 -1.50 8.98 11.32
CA THR A 120 -2.26 7.85 11.84
C THR A 120 -3.17 8.33 12.95
N ALA A 121 -4.49 8.19 12.78
CA ALA A 121 -5.47 8.38 13.84
C ALA A 121 -6.00 7.04 14.33
N VAL A 122 -5.87 6.77 15.63
CA VAL A 122 -6.39 5.56 16.29
C VAL A 122 -7.64 5.91 17.08
N PHE A 123 -8.68 5.12 16.93
CA PHE A 123 -9.99 5.36 17.53
C PHE A 123 -10.28 4.33 18.63
N ALA A 124 -11.00 4.75 19.67
CA ALA A 124 -11.42 3.81 20.70
C ALA A 124 -12.44 2.81 20.15
N ARG A 125 -12.25 1.52 20.46
CA ARG A 125 -13.11 0.42 19.98
C ARG A 125 -14.60 0.60 20.30
N LEU A 126 -14.93 1.20 21.44
CA LEU A 126 -16.31 1.36 21.93
C LEU A 126 -17.04 2.60 21.38
N GLN A 127 -16.43 3.35 20.46
CA GLN A 127 -17.13 4.49 19.88
C GLN A 127 -18.29 4.06 18.98
N PRO A 128 -19.44 4.76 19.04
CA PRO A 128 -20.65 4.41 18.30
C PRO A 128 -20.59 4.83 16.81
N VAL A 129 -19.41 4.85 16.21
CA VAL A 129 -19.20 5.21 14.80
C VAL A 129 -18.57 4.01 14.11
N PRO A 130 -19.19 3.42 13.07
CA PRO A 130 -18.58 2.38 12.25
C PRO A 130 -17.37 2.90 11.46
N GLN A 131 -16.46 2.02 11.03
CA GLN A 131 -15.25 2.44 10.31
C GLN A 131 -15.55 3.15 8.99
N ASP A 132 -16.46 2.62 8.16
CA ASP A 132 -16.83 3.25 6.88
C ASP A 132 -17.41 4.65 7.07
N GLU A 133 -18.17 4.85 8.15
CA GLU A 133 -18.74 6.15 8.50
C GLU A 133 -17.66 7.12 8.99
N ARG A 134 -16.60 6.65 9.68
CA ARG A 134 -15.44 7.49 10.02
C ARG A 134 -14.74 7.98 8.78
N LEU A 135 -14.49 7.08 7.82
CA LEU A 135 -13.83 7.42 6.55
C LEU A 135 -14.64 8.45 5.78
N ARG A 136 -15.95 8.23 5.65
CA ARG A 136 -16.87 9.15 4.96
C ARG A 136 -16.84 10.54 5.60
N ARG A 137 -16.99 10.64 6.92
CA ARG A 137 -16.98 11.93 7.65
C ARG A 137 -15.64 12.65 7.52
N LEU A 138 -14.54 11.90 7.54
CA LEU A 138 -13.21 12.46 7.40
C LEU A 138 -13.02 13.07 6.01
N GLN A 139 -13.38 12.34 4.95
CA GLN A 139 -13.31 12.83 3.58
C GLN A 139 -14.26 14.01 3.31
N GLU A 140 -15.43 14.05 3.97
CA GLU A 140 -16.38 15.16 3.88
C GLU A 140 -15.92 16.42 4.63
N ALA A 141 -15.01 16.28 5.59
CA ALA A 141 -14.55 17.40 6.41
C ALA A 141 -13.53 18.28 5.69
N ASP A 142 -12.70 17.70 4.82
CA ASP A 142 -11.71 18.42 4.03
C ASP A 142 -11.36 17.62 2.76
N GLU A 143 -11.54 18.25 1.60
CA GLU A 143 -11.30 17.64 0.29
C GLU A 143 -9.83 17.37 -0.03
N ARG A 144 -8.93 17.95 0.77
CA ARG A 144 -7.48 17.72 0.68
C ARG A 144 -7.09 16.38 1.31
N ILE A 145 -7.98 15.74 2.06
CA ILE A 145 -7.65 14.47 2.73
C ILE A 145 -7.58 13.34 1.71
N VAL A 146 -6.46 12.63 1.75
CA VAL A 146 -6.22 11.39 1.02
C VAL A 146 -6.09 10.26 2.04
N ILE A 147 -6.99 9.28 1.96
CA ILE A 147 -6.91 8.08 2.79
C ILE A 147 -5.85 7.14 2.18
N LEU A 148 -4.86 6.77 3.00
CA LEU A 148 -3.76 5.89 2.61
C LEU A 148 -4.07 4.44 2.95
N ASP A 149 -4.54 4.23 4.18
CA ASP A 149 -4.94 2.92 4.67
C ASP A 149 -5.98 3.06 5.79
N SER A 150 -6.73 1.99 6.07
CA SER A 150 -7.56 1.93 7.26
C SER A 150 -7.82 0.49 7.66
N GLY A 151 -7.96 0.27 8.96
CA GLY A 151 -8.18 -1.08 9.45
C GLY A 151 -8.39 -1.14 10.94
N LYS A 152 -7.94 -2.25 11.51
CA LYS A 152 -7.86 -2.45 12.95
C LYS A 152 -6.44 -2.79 13.30
N LEU A 153 -5.94 -2.20 14.37
CA LEU A 153 -4.63 -2.54 14.90
C LEU A 153 -4.62 -4.03 15.31
N PRO A 154 -3.58 -4.80 14.96
CA PRO A 154 -3.56 -6.25 15.14
C PRO A 154 -3.50 -6.68 16.62
N ASP A 155 -2.99 -5.81 17.49
CA ASP A 155 -2.80 -6.04 18.92
C ASP A 155 -4.04 -5.65 19.76
N THR A 156 -4.54 -4.44 19.53
CA THR A 156 -5.63 -3.84 20.31
C THR A 156 -6.98 -4.00 19.64
N GLY A 157 -7.04 -4.36 18.35
CA GLY A 157 -8.24 -4.36 17.51
C GLY A 157 -8.97 -3.02 17.47
N GLU A 158 -8.27 -1.93 17.81
CA GLU A 158 -8.80 -0.57 17.71
C GLU A 158 -8.79 -0.14 16.24
N PRO A 159 -9.85 0.53 15.76
CA PRO A 159 -9.84 1.08 14.43
C PRO A 159 -8.73 2.12 14.26
N TYR A 160 -8.08 2.12 13.10
CA TYR A 160 -7.16 3.20 12.70
C TYR A 160 -7.48 3.67 11.29
N ILE A 161 -7.07 4.91 11.00
CA ILE A 161 -7.08 5.49 9.67
C ILE A 161 -5.73 6.18 9.47
N ASP A 162 -5.05 5.83 8.39
CA ASP A 162 -3.86 6.52 7.90
C ASP A 162 -4.27 7.44 6.75
N PHE A 163 -3.92 8.70 6.85
CA PHE A 163 -4.29 9.72 5.87
C PHE A 163 -3.23 10.81 5.77
N GLY A 164 -3.26 11.57 4.68
CA GLY A 164 -2.44 12.76 4.48
C GLY A 164 -3.26 13.87 3.84
N PHE A 165 -2.68 15.06 3.77
CA PHE A 165 -3.27 16.21 3.09
C PHE A 165 -2.51 16.49 1.81
N LYS A 166 -3.17 16.44 0.66
CA LYS A 166 -2.55 16.87 -0.61
C LYS A 166 -2.47 18.40 -0.67
N ASP A 167 -1.47 18.91 -1.37
CA ASP A 167 -1.45 20.30 -1.83
C ASP A 167 -2.55 20.48 -2.89
N GLU A 168 -3.17 21.67 -2.95
CA GLU A 168 -4.29 21.98 -3.87
C GLU A 168 -3.89 21.96 -5.36
#